data_AF-A0A6I4UTQ3-F1
#
_entry.id   AF-A0A6I4UTQ3-F1
#
_cell.length_a   1.000
_cell.length_b   1.000
_cell.length_c   1.000
_cell.angle_alpha   90.00
_cell.angle_beta   90.00
_cell.angle_gamma   90.00
#
_symmetry.space_group_name_H-M   'P 1'
#
loop_
_entity.id
_entity.type
_entity.pdbx_description
1 polymer ?
#
loop_
_entity_poly.entity_id
_entity_poly.type
_entity_poly.pdbx_seq_one_letter_code
_entity_poly.pdbx_strand_id
1 'polypeptide(L)'
;MVARILLILALLLPFPAAAQAPAGKTLEGSWAMEVGGAAIFRFDIAPAAKKGEWRGTWNRPSSLASDGNRFAKLKGPPEQVKSMAGIEVEDQVELSFNDPRPGAIPDIFRFRLLTPDTAELVYVGTDLAPYTLKRVAPGARIGPWDESKVYARPVPAKAPPAAAPAETFNLPPGR
;
A
#
# COMPACT_ATOMS: atom_id res chain seq x y z
N MET A 1 38.46 -54.13 19.56
CA MET A 1 37.24 -53.37 19.85
C MET A 1 37.60 -52.14 20.69
N VAL A 2 37.80 -50.96 20.09
CA VAL A 2 37.67 -49.66 20.78
C VAL A 2 37.22 -48.66 19.71
N ALA A 3 36.23 -47.87 20.08
CA ALA A 3 35.22 -47.30 19.20
C ALA A 3 35.69 -46.04 18.44
N ARG A 4 35.14 -45.93 17.24
CA ARG A 4 35.03 -44.73 16.41
C ARG A 4 34.38 -43.59 17.22
N ILE A 5 35.16 -42.62 17.70
CA ILE A 5 34.61 -41.37 18.24
C ILE A 5 34.56 -40.37 17.10
N LEU A 6 33.33 -40.22 16.61
CA LEU A 6 32.89 -39.37 15.53
C LEU A 6 33.10 -37.89 15.85
N LEU A 7 33.81 -37.25 14.94
CA LEU A 7 33.64 -35.89 14.44
C LEU A 7 32.19 -35.34 14.64
N ILE A 8 31.94 -34.60 15.72
CA ILE A 8 30.74 -33.75 15.86
C ILE A 8 31.18 -32.43 16.51
N LEU A 9 31.85 -31.58 15.74
CA LEU A 9 32.12 -30.19 16.15
C LEU A 9 32.22 -29.27 14.94
N ALA A 10 31.23 -29.30 14.04
CA ALA A 10 31.22 -28.47 12.84
C ALA A 10 29.80 -28.11 12.38
N LEU A 11 28.89 -27.73 13.27
CA LEU A 11 27.57 -27.20 12.88
C LEU A 11 27.01 -26.18 13.88
N LEU A 12 27.81 -25.16 14.18
CA LEU A 12 27.33 -23.88 14.72
C LEU A 12 27.58 -22.82 13.64
N LEU A 13 26.87 -22.95 12.51
CA LEU A 13 26.77 -21.87 11.54
C LEU A 13 25.83 -20.81 12.15
N PRO A 14 26.30 -19.58 12.40
CA PRO A 14 25.40 -18.49 12.75
C PRO A 14 24.43 -18.31 11.59
N PHE A 15 23.15 -18.55 11.84
CA PHE A 15 22.10 -18.12 10.92
C PHE A 15 22.33 -16.63 10.66
N PRO A 16 22.43 -16.17 9.41
CA PRO A 16 22.30 -14.76 9.14
C PRO A 16 20.88 -14.41 9.55
N ALA A 17 20.74 -13.79 10.72
CA ALA A 17 19.58 -13.00 11.05
C ALA A 17 19.38 -12.09 9.85
N ALA A 18 18.31 -12.31 9.08
CA ALA A 18 17.91 -11.41 8.02
C ALA A 18 17.83 -10.03 8.67
N ALA A 19 18.84 -9.20 8.37
CA ALA A 19 18.95 -7.87 8.92
C ALA A 19 17.65 -7.16 8.57
N GLN A 20 16.79 -6.97 9.57
CA GLN A 20 15.67 -6.07 9.46
C GLN A 20 16.33 -4.71 9.22
N ALA A 21 16.34 -4.28 7.96
CA ALA A 21 16.85 -2.96 7.60
C ALA A 21 16.16 -1.95 8.52
N PRO A 22 16.90 -0.98 9.11
CA PRO A 22 16.29 0.02 9.97
C PRO A 22 15.13 0.66 9.21
N ALA A 23 13.96 0.76 9.86
CA ALA A 23 12.80 1.43 9.29
C ALA A 23 13.24 2.82 8.83
N GLY A 24 13.34 2.99 7.51
CA GLY A 24 13.88 4.19 6.91
C GLY A 24 13.00 5.39 7.25
N LYS A 25 13.61 6.55 7.49
CA LYS A 25 12.91 7.84 7.54
C LYS A 25 12.45 8.31 6.15
N THR A 26 12.42 7.41 5.17
CA THR A 26 12.19 7.67 3.76
C THR A 26 11.13 6.71 3.21
N LEU A 27 10.50 7.08 2.10
CA LEU A 27 9.56 6.24 1.36
C LEU A 27 10.22 5.04 0.66
N GLU A 28 11.55 4.98 0.61
CA GLU A 28 12.26 3.84 0.04
C GLU A 28 11.91 2.55 0.78
N GLY A 29 11.57 1.50 0.02
CA GLY A 29 11.24 0.18 0.53
C GLY A 29 9.97 -0.42 -0.06
N SER A 30 9.47 -1.47 0.58
CA SER A 30 8.28 -2.21 0.17
C SER A 30 7.09 -1.90 1.08
N TRP A 31 5.94 -1.66 0.47
CA TRP A 31 4.74 -1.19 1.13
C TRP A 31 3.52 -1.99 0.69
N ALA A 32 2.78 -2.58 1.61
CA ALA A 32 1.58 -3.36 1.32
C ALA A 32 0.30 -2.61 1.71
N MET A 33 -0.68 -2.63 0.81
CA MET A 33 -2.05 -2.26 1.13
C MET A 33 -2.79 -3.50 1.62
N GLU A 34 -3.09 -3.55 2.91
CA GLU A 34 -3.80 -4.66 3.53
C GLU A 34 -5.28 -4.32 3.71
N VAL A 35 -6.16 -5.22 3.27
CA VAL A 35 -7.61 -5.09 3.45
C VAL A 35 -8.16 -6.42 3.95
N GLY A 36 -8.92 -6.39 5.06
CA GLY A 36 -9.51 -7.60 5.64
C GLY A 36 -8.48 -8.69 5.98
N GLY A 37 -7.27 -8.29 6.38
CA GLY A 37 -6.16 -9.19 6.73
C GLY A 37 -5.40 -9.78 5.54
N ALA A 38 -5.69 -9.37 4.30
CA ALA A 38 -4.96 -9.80 3.11
C ALA A 38 -4.26 -8.62 2.43
N ALA A 39 -3.01 -8.83 2.01
CA ALA A 39 -2.30 -7.90 1.16
C ALA A 39 -2.90 -7.93 -0.25
N ILE A 40 -3.48 -6.80 -0.68
CA ILE A 40 -4.14 -6.65 -1.97
C ILE A 40 -3.14 -6.13 -3.01
N PHE A 41 -2.41 -5.06 -2.67
CA PHE A 41 -1.35 -4.49 -3.49
C PHE A 41 -0.04 -4.42 -2.71
N ARG A 42 1.08 -4.51 -3.41
CA ARG A 42 2.41 -4.15 -2.87
C ARG A 42 3.12 -3.20 -3.81
N PHE A 43 3.68 -2.12 -3.27
CA PHE A 43 4.51 -1.17 -3.98
C PHE A 43 5.95 -1.28 -3.48
N ASP A 44 6.88 -1.49 -4.41
CA ASP A 44 8.30 -1.37 -4.13
C ASP A 44 8.75 -0.01 -4.67
N ILE A 45 9.23 0.89 -3.82
CA ILE A 45 9.56 2.28 -4.13
C ILE A 45 11.04 2.52 -3.86
N ALA A 46 11.74 3.14 -4.80
CA ALA A 46 13.16 3.46 -4.66
C ALA A 46 13.54 4.73 -5.42
N PRO A 47 14.57 5.47 -4.97
CA PRO A 47 15.14 6.56 -5.74
C PRO A 47 15.71 6.03 -7.08
N ALA A 48 15.63 6.87 -8.11
CA ALA A 48 16.26 6.64 -9.40
C ALA A 48 17.70 7.22 -9.40
N ALA A 49 18.35 7.21 -10.56
CA ALA A 49 19.74 7.66 -10.69
C ALA A 49 19.91 9.18 -10.50
N LYS A 50 18.89 9.96 -10.87
CA LYS A 50 18.89 11.43 -10.74
C LYS A 50 18.17 11.85 -9.47
N LYS A 51 18.65 12.91 -8.84
CA LYS A 51 18.05 13.49 -7.63
C LYS A 51 16.61 13.92 -7.90
N GLY A 52 15.69 13.52 -7.02
CA GLY A 52 14.26 13.83 -7.14
C GLY A 52 13.50 12.95 -8.13
N GLU A 53 14.19 12.09 -8.88
CA GLU A 53 13.52 11.05 -9.68
C GLU A 53 13.34 9.78 -8.86
N TRP A 54 12.18 9.15 -9.03
CA TRP A 54 11.77 7.95 -8.32
C TRP A 54 11.35 6.88 -9.30
N ARG A 55 11.39 5.63 -8.85
CA ARG A 55 10.88 4.47 -9.57
C ARG A 55 10.10 3.61 -8.61
N GLY A 56 9.13 2.88 -9.14
CA GLY A 56 8.48 1.83 -8.38
C GLY A 56 7.99 0.66 -9.20
N THR A 57 7.63 -0.38 -8.48
CA THR A 57 6.97 -1.57 -9.02
C THR A 57 5.68 -1.80 -8.25
N TRP A 58 4.56 -1.83 -8.97
CA TRP A 58 3.26 -2.17 -8.44
C TRP A 58 3.00 -3.66 -8.66
N ASN A 59 2.87 -4.39 -7.57
CA ASN A 59 2.47 -5.79 -7.55
C ASN A 59 0.97 -5.82 -7.28
N ARG A 60 0.20 -6.42 -8.18
CA ARG A 60 -1.26 -6.46 -8.12
C ARG A 60 -1.83 -7.82 -8.52
N PRO A 61 -3.08 -8.15 -8.16
CA PRO A 61 -3.79 -9.29 -8.73
C PRO A 61 -3.84 -9.17 -10.25
N SER A 62 -3.80 -10.30 -10.96
CA SER A 62 -3.99 -10.33 -12.43
C SER A 62 -5.41 -9.91 -12.83
N SER A 63 -6.37 -10.05 -11.91
CA SER A 63 -7.73 -9.55 -12.06
C SER A 63 -8.30 -9.18 -10.70
N LEU A 64 -9.13 -8.13 -10.66
CA LEU A 64 -9.91 -7.74 -9.48
C LEU A 64 -11.14 -6.93 -9.91
N ALA A 65 -12.17 -6.93 -9.07
CA ALA A 65 -13.25 -5.95 -9.10
C ALA A 65 -13.16 -5.08 -7.84
N SER A 66 -13.25 -3.76 -8.00
CA SER A 66 -13.16 -2.83 -6.88
C SER A 66 -14.00 -1.57 -7.09
N ASP A 67 -14.59 -1.08 -6.00
CA ASP A 67 -15.20 0.25 -5.87
C ASP A 67 -14.32 1.20 -5.03
N GLY A 68 -13.07 0.81 -4.77
CA GLY A 68 -12.10 1.50 -3.91
C GLY A 68 -12.26 1.24 -2.41
N ASN A 69 -13.39 0.71 -1.96
CA ASN A 69 -13.59 0.28 -0.56
C ASN A 69 -13.68 -1.23 -0.40
N ARG A 70 -14.13 -1.91 -1.44
CA ARG A 70 -14.36 -3.35 -1.51
C ARG A 70 -13.54 -3.90 -2.67
N PHE A 71 -12.92 -5.04 -2.44
CA PHE A 71 -12.10 -5.76 -3.40
C PHE A 71 -12.63 -7.20 -3.47
N ALA A 72 -12.99 -7.64 -4.66
CA ALA A 72 -13.55 -8.96 -4.91
C ALA A 72 -12.98 -9.55 -6.19
N LYS A 73 -13.19 -10.85 -6.41
CA LYS A 73 -12.73 -11.56 -7.63
C LYS A 73 -11.21 -11.38 -7.86
N LEU A 74 -10.43 -11.37 -6.78
CA LEU A 74 -8.98 -11.23 -6.86
C LEU A 74 -8.37 -12.52 -7.39
N LYS A 75 -7.63 -12.44 -8.50
CA LYS A 75 -7.01 -13.60 -9.15
C LYS A 75 -5.49 -13.49 -9.21
N GLY A 76 -4.84 -14.64 -9.17
CA GLY A 76 -3.39 -14.78 -9.34
C GLY A 76 -3.01 -15.41 -10.69
N PRO A 77 -1.71 -15.60 -10.95
CA PRO A 77 -0.60 -15.11 -10.12
C PRO A 77 -0.53 -13.57 -10.13
N PRO A 78 0.07 -12.94 -9.11
CA PRO A 78 0.25 -11.49 -9.11
C PRO A 78 1.09 -11.01 -10.29
N GLU A 79 0.72 -9.86 -10.84
CA GLU A 79 1.44 -9.16 -11.91
C GLU A 79 2.31 -8.06 -11.34
N GLN A 80 3.44 -7.78 -12.01
CA GLN A 80 4.34 -6.69 -11.68
C GLN A 80 4.29 -5.64 -12.78
N VAL A 81 3.91 -4.42 -12.42
CA VAL A 81 3.87 -3.27 -13.31
C VAL A 81 4.94 -2.27 -12.87
N LYS A 82 5.89 -1.99 -13.76
CA LYS A 82 6.92 -0.96 -13.49
C LYS A 82 6.34 0.43 -13.74
N SER A 83 6.72 1.40 -12.93
CA SER A 83 6.38 2.80 -13.16
C SER A 83 7.01 3.29 -14.47
N MET A 84 6.26 4.05 -15.26
CA MET A 84 6.77 4.74 -16.44
C MET A 84 7.54 6.02 -16.06
N ALA A 85 7.15 6.65 -14.97
CA ALA A 85 7.73 7.87 -14.45
C ALA A 85 7.56 7.92 -12.93
N GLY A 86 8.46 8.64 -12.26
CA GLY A 86 8.35 8.92 -10.85
C GLY A 86 9.11 10.17 -10.47
N ILE A 87 8.46 11.05 -9.72
CA ILE A 87 9.01 12.34 -9.30
C ILE A 87 8.69 12.59 -7.84
N GLU A 88 9.57 13.35 -7.20
CA GLU A 88 9.31 13.95 -5.89
C GLU A 88 8.61 15.29 -6.10
N VAL A 89 7.46 15.46 -5.46
CA VAL A 89 6.69 16.70 -5.46
C VAL A 89 6.37 17.04 -4.01
N GLU A 90 6.93 18.15 -3.54
CA GLU A 90 6.85 18.56 -2.13
C GLU A 90 7.42 17.47 -1.19
N ASP A 91 6.59 16.88 -0.33
CA ASP A 91 6.92 15.80 0.60
C ASP A 91 6.39 14.43 0.14
N GLN A 92 6.02 14.33 -1.14
CA GLN A 92 5.39 13.14 -1.73
C GLN A 92 6.20 12.59 -2.89
N VAL A 93 6.04 11.28 -3.11
CA VAL A 93 6.50 10.62 -4.33
C VAL A 93 5.28 10.33 -5.19
N GLU A 94 5.27 10.85 -6.41
CA GLU A 94 4.26 10.52 -7.41
C GLU A 94 4.83 9.49 -8.38
N LEU A 95 4.16 8.36 -8.56
CA LEU A 95 4.51 7.32 -9.52
C LEU A 95 3.37 7.15 -10.52
N SER A 96 3.72 7.12 -11.81
CA SER A 96 2.78 6.83 -12.91
C SER A 96 3.02 5.42 -13.45
N PHE A 97 1.96 4.66 -13.67
CA PHE A 97 1.99 3.29 -14.20
C PHE A 97 1.14 3.20 -15.47
N ASN A 98 1.64 2.45 -16.46
CA ASN A 98 0.92 2.34 -17.72
C ASN A 98 -0.28 1.41 -17.58
N ASP A 99 -1.41 1.83 -18.15
CA ASP A 99 -2.52 0.93 -18.46
C ASP A 99 -2.37 0.46 -19.92
N PRO A 100 -2.27 -0.85 -20.17
CA PRO A 100 -2.05 -1.37 -21.52
C PRO A 100 -3.25 -1.17 -22.47
N ARG A 101 -4.42 -0.76 -21.96
CA ARG A 101 -5.61 -0.55 -22.77
C ARG A 101 -5.44 0.70 -23.67
N PRO A 102 -5.74 0.62 -24.98
CA PRO A 102 -5.63 1.77 -25.88
C PRO A 102 -6.45 2.97 -25.39
N GLY A 103 -5.79 4.14 -25.29
CA GLY A 103 -6.43 5.38 -24.84
C GLY A 103 -6.68 5.47 -23.33
N ALA A 104 -6.24 4.49 -22.53
CA ALA A 104 -6.35 4.57 -21.09
C ALA A 104 -5.41 5.63 -20.51
N ILE A 105 -5.91 6.33 -19.49
CA ILE A 105 -5.12 7.27 -18.70
C ILE A 105 -4.21 6.45 -17.78
N PRO A 106 -2.91 6.80 -17.66
CA PRO A 106 -2.02 6.15 -16.71
C PRO A 106 -2.57 6.17 -15.28
N ASP A 107 -2.30 5.09 -14.54
CA ASP A 107 -2.60 5.04 -13.11
C ASP A 107 -1.55 5.87 -12.36
N ILE A 108 -1.99 6.93 -11.69
CA ILE A 108 -1.10 7.84 -10.95
C ILE A 108 -1.34 7.68 -9.45
N PHE A 109 -0.28 7.35 -8.73
CA PHE A 109 -0.30 7.15 -7.29
C PHE A 109 0.64 8.13 -6.59
N ARG A 110 0.14 8.82 -5.57
CA ARG A 110 0.96 9.65 -4.66
C ARG A 110 1.15 8.95 -3.34
N PHE A 111 2.40 8.91 -2.89
CA PHE A 111 2.83 8.28 -1.66
C PHE A 111 3.37 9.34 -0.71
N ARG A 112 2.96 9.27 0.56
CA ARG A 112 3.44 10.15 1.62
C ARG A 112 3.80 9.32 2.84
N LEU A 113 5.01 9.51 3.38
CA LEU A 113 5.41 8.81 4.60
C LEU A 113 4.63 9.41 5.79
N LEU A 114 3.98 8.56 6.58
CA LEU A 114 3.29 9.01 7.81
C LEU A 114 4.15 8.71 9.04
N THR A 115 4.70 7.50 9.10
CA THR A 115 5.63 7.04 10.13
C THR A 115 6.68 6.15 9.46
N PRO A 116 7.76 5.76 10.15
CA PRO A 116 8.73 4.82 9.58
C PRO A 116 8.10 3.54 9.03
N ASP A 117 6.97 3.06 9.58
CA ASP A 117 6.32 1.80 9.19
C ASP A 117 4.97 1.95 8.49
N THR A 118 4.51 3.19 8.28
CA THR A 118 3.23 3.46 7.61
C THR A 118 3.35 4.58 6.59
N ALA A 119 2.74 4.38 5.43
CA ALA A 119 2.62 5.40 4.39
C ALA A 119 1.15 5.59 4.01
N GLU A 120 0.85 6.75 3.45
CA GLU A 120 -0.42 7.04 2.78
C GLU A 120 -0.24 6.85 1.27
N LEU A 121 -1.29 6.36 0.62
CA LEU A 121 -1.41 6.21 -0.83
C LEU A 121 -2.68 6.90 -1.31
N VAL A 122 -2.55 7.85 -2.23
CA VAL A 122 -3.66 8.49 -2.93
C VAL A 122 -3.66 8.04 -4.38
N TYR A 123 -4.83 7.62 -4.88
CA TYR A 123 -5.03 7.35 -6.30
C TYR A 123 -5.55 8.61 -6.99
N VAL A 124 -4.66 9.29 -7.70
CA VAL A 124 -4.92 10.59 -8.32
C VAL A 124 -5.97 10.45 -9.42
N GLY A 125 -6.85 11.45 -9.53
CA GLY A 125 -7.95 11.45 -10.49
C GLY A 125 -9.18 10.64 -10.03
N THR A 126 -9.22 10.22 -8.77
CA THR A 126 -10.37 9.54 -8.16
C THR A 126 -10.82 10.26 -6.89
N ASP A 127 -12.10 10.11 -6.51
CA ASP A 127 -12.63 10.60 -5.23
C ASP A 127 -12.47 9.58 -4.08
N LEU A 128 -11.58 8.61 -4.26
CA LEU A 128 -11.35 7.56 -3.28
C LEU A 128 -10.60 8.13 -2.07
N ALA A 129 -11.05 7.75 -0.87
CA ALA A 129 -10.32 8.07 0.35
C ALA A 129 -8.91 7.47 0.32
N PRO A 130 -7.88 8.17 0.82
CA PRO A 130 -6.52 7.65 0.86
C PRO A 130 -6.44 6.26 1.52
N TYR A 131 -5.50 5.45 1.04
CA TYR A 131 -5.20 4.14 1.61
C TYR A 131 -4.01 4.23 2.56
N THR A 132 -4.05 3.48 3.64
CA THR A 132 -2.89 3.27 4.50
C THR A 132 -2.12 2.05 4.00
N LEU A 133 -0.82 2.24 3.82
CA LEU A 133 0.13 1.16 3.52
C LEU A 133 0.95 0.85 4.77
N LYS A 134 1.29 -0.43 4.93
CA LYS A 134 2.24 -0.89 5.94
C LYS A 134 3.56 -1.24 5.29
N ARG A 135 4.68 -0.91 5.94
CA ARG A 135 5.99 -1.37 5.51
C ARG A 135 6.04 -2.90 5.65
N VAL A 136 6.58 -3.55 4.62
CA VAL A 136 6.78 -5.00 4.59
C VAL A 136 8.20 -5.34 4.16
N ALA A 137 8.63 -6.57 4.41
CA ALA A 137 9.92 -7.04 3.93
C ALA A 137 9.99 -6.99 2.39
N PRO A 138 11.16 -6.70 1.80
CA PRO A 138 11.35 -6.79 0.36
C PRO A 138 10.92 -8.14 -0.20
N GLY A 139 10.13 -8.13 -1.28
CA GLY A 139 9.62 -9.35 -1.89
C GLY A 139 8.49 -10.06 -1.12
N ALA A 140 7.95 -9.46 -0.06
CA ALA A 140 6.78 -9.99 0.67
C ALA A 140 5.66 -10.34 -0.31
N ARG A 141 5.14 -11.58 -0.24
CA ARG A 141 4.13 -12.07 -1.17
C ARG A 141 2.79 -11.34 -0.95
N ILE A 142 2.05 -11.14 -2.03
CA ILE A 142 0.62 -10.80 -1.98
C ILE A 142 -0.20 -12.01 -2.36
N GLY A 143 -1.40 -12.12 -1.78
CA GLY A 143 -2.20 -13.34 -1.80
C GLY A 143 -1.57 -14.51 -1.02
N PRO A 144 -2.08 -15.74 -1.20
CA PRO A 144 -3.21 -16.10 -2.04
C PRO A 144 -4.51 -15.42 -1.57
N TRP A 145 -5.43 -15.21 -2.50
CA TRP A 145 -6.76 -14.66 -2.20
C TRP A 145 -7.81 -15.75 -2.37
N ASP A 146 -8.86 -15.67 -1.57
CA ASP A 146 -10.07 -16.47 -1.77
C ASP A 146 -10.95 -15.74 -2.78
N GLU A 147 -11.13 -16.33 -3.96
CA GLU A 147 -11.91 -15.73 -5.05
C GLU A 147 -13.38 -15.50 -4.70
N SER A 148 -13.91 -16.24 -3.71
CA SER A 148 -15.29 -16.10 -3.23
C SER A 148 -15.44 -14.99 -2.18
N LYS A 149 -14.32 -14.50 -1.63
CA LYS A 149 -14.32 -13.51 -0.55
C LYS A 149 -14.34 -12.08 -1.10
N VAL A 150 -15.06 -11.21 -0.38
CA VAL A 150 -14.97 -9.76 -0.53
C VAL A 150 -14.13 -9.21 0.62
N TYR A 151 -13.07 -8.51 0.28
CA TYR A 151 -12.20 -7.81 1.22
C TYR A 151 -12.62 -6.34 1.28
N ALA A 152 -13.10 -5.87 2.42
CA ALA A 152 -13.59 -4.50 2.57
C ALA A 152 -12.79 -3.73 3.62
N ARG A 153 -12.53 -2.45 3.35
CA ARG A 153 -12.04 -1.51 4.36
C ARG A 153 -13.21 -1.00 5.21
N PRO A 154 -12.97 -0.63 6.47
CA PRO A 154 -13.95 0.14 7.23
C PRO A 154 -14.20 1.46 6.47
N VAL A 155 -15.45 1.70 6.09
CA VAL A 155 -15.86 3.04 5.61
C VAL A 155 -16.05 3.89 6.86
N PRO A 156 -15.44 5.08 6.97
CA PRO A 156 -15.77 6.01 8.05
C PRO A 156 -17.28 6.23 8.03
N ALA A 157 -17.95 6.05 9.15
CA ALA A 157 -19.38 6.34 9.24
C ALA A 157 -19.61 7.75 8.70
N LYS A 158 -20.51 7.91 7.73
CA LYS A 158 -20.91 9.22 7.22
C LYS A 158 -21.29 10.06 8.45
N ALA A 159 -20.60 11.17 8.67
CA ALA A 159 -20.93 12.07 9.77
C ALA A 159 -22.43 12.38 9.70
N PRO A 160 -23.15 12.38 10.82
CA PRO A 160 -24.52 12.87 10.83
C PRO A 160 -24.54 14.24 10.14
N PRO A 161 -25.56 14.57 9.33
CA PRO A 161 -25.68 15.92 8.83
C PRO A 161 -25.55 16.87 10.01
N ALA A 162 -24.71 17.90 9.87
CA ALA A 162 -24.59 18.94 10.88
C ALA A 162 -26.01 19.36 11.25
N ALA A 163 -26.34 19.32 12.55
CA ALA A 163 -27.62 19.81 13.03
C ALA A 163 -27.81 21.21 12.43
N ALA A 164 -28.93 21.43 11.74
CA ALA A 164 -29.26 22.75 11.24
C ALA A 164 -29.09 23.75 12.40
N PRO A 165 -28.46 24.92 12.17
CA PRO A 165 -28.40 25.93 13.21
C PRO A 165 -29.82 26.16 13.70
N ALA A 166 -30.04 26.06 15.01
CA ALA A 166 -31.33 26.34 15.60
C ALA A 166 -31.74 27.73 15.12
N GLU A 167 -32.78 27.82 14.29
CA GLU A 167 -33.41 29.09 13.98
C GLU A 167 -33.84 29.70 15.31
N THR A 168 -33.11 30.73 15.74
CA THR A 168 -33.56 31.60 16.82
C THR A 168 -34.89 32.20 16.39
N PHE A 169 -35.97 31.62 16.90
CA PHE A 169 -37.33 32.11 16.73
C PHE A 169 -37.42 33.48 17.40
N ASN A 170 -37.22 34.54 16.62
CA ASN A 170 -37.28 35.91 17.09
C ASN A 170 -38.75 36.28 17.23
N LEU A 171 -39.31 36.15 18.45
CA LEU A 171 -40.64 36.64 18.75
C LEU A 171 -40.66 38.17 18.62
N PRO A 172 -41.61 38.77 17.89
CA PRO A 172 -41.74 40.22 17.86
C PRO A 172 -42.13 40.74 19.25
N PRO A 173 -41.66 41.93 19.65
CA PRO A 173 -42.06 42.54 20.91
C PRO A 173 -43.57 42.85 20.85
N GLY A 174 -44.30 42.29 21.82
CA GLY A 174 -45.74 42.52 21.98
C GLY A 174 -46.06 44.01 22.15
N ARG A 175 -47.11 44.44 21.48
CA ARG A 175 -47.86 45.67 21.80
C ARG A 175 -49.19 45.27 22.39
#